data_AF-A0A9W9A5K2-F1
#
_entry.id   AF-A0A9W9A5K2-F1
#
_cell.length_a   1.000
_cell.length_b   1.000
_cell.length_c   1.000
_cell.angle_alpha   90.00
_cell.angle_beta   90.00
_cell.angle_gamma   90.00
#
_symmetry.space_group_name_H-M   'P 1'
#
loop_
_entity.id
_entity.type
_entity.pdbx_description
1 polymer ?
#
loop_
_entity_poly.entity_id
_entity_poly.type
_entity_poly.pdbx_seq_one_letter_code
_entity_poly.pdbx_strand_id
1 'polypeptide(L)'
;GGGDRYPYPKSVWSPAGGWWVRPSNWKSNTFIVATGIAGICYMVHRVSASKEHRYNTPTKDIPSSLVRQFFTFSENPAQRVILTREVGAAAPGREERLVMKTLLPVLLLDVTE
;
A
#
# COMPACT_ATOMS: atom_id res chain seq x y z
N GLY A 1 -14.11 26.26 5.69
CA GLY A 1 -15.13 27.01 4.94
C GLY A 1 -14.57 27.40 3.59
N GLY A 2 -15.34 27.31 2.51
CA GLY A 2 -14.95 27.89 1.21
C GLY A 2 -15.51 29.30 1.14
N GLY A 3 -14.66 30.30 0.92
CA GLY A 3 -15.06 31.70 0.78
C GLY A 3 -15.93 31.97 -0.44
N ASP A 4 -16.37 33.22 -0.58
CA ASP A 4 -17.27 33.63 -1.67
C ASP A 4 -16.68 33.35 -3.06
N ARG A 5 -17.55 32.88 -3.95
CA ARG A 5 -17.21 32.57 -5.35
C ARG A 5 -17.69 33.71 -6.23
N TYR A 6 -16.81 34.19 -7.10
CA TYR A 6 -17.09 35.23 -8.08
C TYR A 6 -17.53 34.65 -9.44
N PRO A 7 -18.19 35.43 -10.30
CA PRO A 7 -18.48 35.00 -11.67
C PRO A 7 -17.19 34.66 -12.43
N TYR A 8 -17.22 33.59 -13.23
CA TYR A 8 -16.09 33.14 -14.04
C TYR A 8 -16.58 32.51 -15.34
N PRO A 9 -15.76 32.52 -16.41
CA PRO A 9 -16.14 31.93 -17.70
C PRO A 9 -16.20 30.40 -17.62
N LYS A 10 -17.34 29.81 -18.03
CA LYS A 10 -17.58 28.35 -17.97
C LYS A 10 -17.02 27.57 -19.16
N SER A 11 -16.75 28.24 -20.28
CA SER A 11 -16.25 27.64 -21.51
C SER A 11 -14.74 27.46 -21.56
N VAL A 12 -14.01 28.00 -20.58
CA VAL A 12 -12.55 27.91 -20.54
C VAL A 12 -12.14 26.58 -19.91
N TRP A 13 -11.35 25.80 -20.65
CA TRP A 13 -10.79 24.54 -20.20
C TRP A 13 -9.28 24.67 -19.98
N SER A 14 -8.79 24.06 -18.90
CA SER A 14 -7.36 23.93 -18.61
C SER A 14 -7.09 22.55 -18.03
N PRO A 15 -5.93 21.93 -18.35
CA PRO A 15 -5.61 20.58 -17.91
C PRO A 15 -5.50 20.44 -16.38
N ALA A 16 -5.12 21.51 -15.68
CA ALA A 16 -5.02 21.52 -14.22
C ALA A 16 -6.38 21.75 -13.50
N GLY A 17 -7.44 22.05 -14.26
CA GLY A 17 -8.73 22.48 -13.75
C GLY A 17 -9.00 23.97 -13.97
N GLY A 18 -9.89 24.55 -13.18
CA GLY A 18 -10.34 25.94 -13.31
C GLY A 18 -10.81 26.50 -11.97
N TRP A 19 -11.70 27.49 -12.02
CA TRP A 19 -12.16 28.18 -10.80
C TRP A 19 -13.02 27.29 -9.89
N TRP A 20 -12.53 27.09 -8.65
CA TRP A 20 -13.17 26.33 -7.56
C TRP A 20 -13.71 24.96 -7.97
N VAL A 21 -12.89 24.21 -8.72
CA VAL A 21 -13.29 22.91 -9.27
C VAL A 21 -13.40 21.88 -8.15
N ARG A 22 -14.62 21.34 -8.00
CA ARG A 22 -14.90 20.17 -7.15
C ARG A 22 -15.74 19.18 -7.97
N PRO A 23 -15.10 18.31 -8.76
CA PRO A 23 -15.83 17.37 -9.60
C PRO A 23 -16.56 16.36 -8.69
N SER A 24 -17.74 15.91 -9.11
CA SER A 24 -18.53 14.94 -8.32
C SER A 24 -17.77 13.64 -8.06
N ASN A 25 -16.90 13.24 -9.00
CA ASN A 25 -16.22 11.96 -9.01
C ASN A 25 -14.74 12.06 -8.58
N TRP A 26 -14.37 13.09 -7.81
CA TRP A 26 -12.97 13.31 -7.40
C TRP A 26 -12.38 12.08 -6.69
N LYS A 27 -13.17 11.37 -5.88
CA LYS A 27 -12.72 10.18 -5.14
C LYS A 27 -12.29 9.05 -6.08
N SER A 28 -13.15 8.67 -7.03
CA SER A 28 -12.86 7.60 -7.97
C SER A 28 -11.69 7.96 -8.88
N ASN A 29 -11.60 9.21 -9.33
CA ASN A 29 -10.50 9.67 -10.17
C ASN A 29 -9.16 9.60 -9.43
N THR A 30 -9.12 10.06 -8.17
CA THR A 30 -7.93 9.97 -7.32
C THR A 30 -7.56 8.51 -7.05
N PHE A 31 -8.54 7.67 -6.76
CA PHE A 31 -8.31 6.24 -6.52
C PHE A 31 -7.66 5.56 -7.73
N ILE A 32 -8.19 5.77 -8.94
CA ILE A 32 -7.61 5.20 -10.17
C ILE A 32 -6.17 5.67 -10.37
N VAL A 33 -5.90 6.96 -10.17
CA VAL A 33 -4.54 7.51 -10.30
C VAL A 33 -3.60 6.95 -9.24
N ALA A 34 -4.03 6.89 -7.99
CA ALA A 34 -3.25 6.34 -6.88
C ALA A 34 -2.91 4.86 -7.11
N THR A 35 -3.90 4.04 -7.49
CA THR A 35 -3.69 2.63 -7.84
C THR A 35 -2.73 2.47 -9.03
N GLY A 36 -2.85 3.33 -10.05
CA GLY A 36 -1.93 3.35 -11.18
C GLY A 36 -0.48 3.64 -10.76
N ILE A 37 -0.27 4.65 -9.92
CA ILE A 37 1.04 5.01 -9.38
C ILE A 37 1.61 3.86 -8.54
N ALA A 38 0.81 3.30 -7.62
CA ALA A 38 1.21 2.18 -6.77
C ALA A 38 1.63 0.96 -7.61
N GLY A 39 0.86 0.62 -8.65
CA GLY A 39 1.18 -0.47 -9.57
C GLY A 39 2.51 -0.26 -10.30
N ILE A 40 2.76 0.95 -10.80
CA ILE A 40 4.04 1.28 -11.46
C ILE A 40 5.20 1.19 -10.46
N CYS A 41 5.05 1.79 -9.28
CA CYS A 41 6.05 1.75 -8.22
C CYS A 41 6.39 0.31 -7.81
N TYR A 42 5.39 -0.56 -7.69
CA TYR A 42 5.59 -1.97 -7.38
C TYR A 42 6.42 -2.67 -8.46
N MET A 43 6.10 -2.45 -9.74
CA MET A 43 6.84 -3.06 -10.85
C MET A 43 8.30 -2.57 -10.90
N VAL A 44 8.53 -1.28 -10.72
CA VAL A 44 9.87 -0.70 -10.62
C VAL A 44 10.62 -1.27 -9.41
N HIS A 45 9.96 -1.40 -8.27
CA HIS A 45 10.53 -2.00 -7.07
C HIS A 45 10.95 -3.45 -7.30
N ARG A 46 10.11 -4.27 -7.93
CA ARG A 46 10.43 -5.67 -8.29
C ARG A 46 11.69 -5.77 -9.16
N VAL A 47 11.84 -4.88 -10.13
CA VAL A 47 13.02 -4.83 -11.01
C VAL A 47 14.26 -4.33 -10.26
N SER A 48 14.10 -3.36 -9.36
CA SER A 48 15.18 -2.85 -8.52
C SER A 48 15.69 -3.92 -7.55
N ALA A 49 14.77 -4.61 -6.86
CA ALA A 49 15.08 -5.66 -5.90
C ALA A 49 15.80 -6.86 -6.53
N SER A 50 15.51 -7.19 -7.79
CA SER A 50 16.20 -8.28 -8.51
C SER A 50 17.60 -7.89 -8.98
N LYS A 51 17.85 -6.60 -9.22
CA LYS A 51 19.16 -6.07 -9.60
C LYS A 51 20.04 -5.70 -8.41
N GLU A 52 19.47 -5.63 -7.21
CA GLU A 52 20.22 -5.29 -6.01
C GLU A 52 21.21 -6.41 -5.65
N HIS A 53 22.50 -6.14 -5.86
CA HIS A 53 23.60 -7.00 -5.42
C HIS A 53 24.36 -6.33 -4.28
N ARG A 54 24.51 -7.03 -3.15
CA ARG A 54 25.29 -6.55 -1.99
C ARG A 54 26.48 -7.49 -1.78
N TYR A 55 27.70 -6.96 -1.86
CA TYR A 55 28.93 -7.72 -1.65
C TYR A 55 29.19 -8.03 -0.17
N ASN A 56 28.72 -7.17 0.73
CA ASN A 56 28.78 -7.37 2.17
C ASN A 56 27.39 -7.23 2.76
N THR A 57 27.08 -8.05 3.77
CA THR A 57 25.82 -7.91 4.50
C THR A 57 25.84 -6.64 5.34
N PRO A 58 24.70 -5.92 5.43
CA PRO A 58 24.65 -4.69 6.22
C PRO A 58 24.84 -5.02 7.70
N THR A 59 25.73 -4.27 8.37
CA THR A 59 26.03 -4.42 9.81
C THR A 59 24.93 -3.84 10.71
N LYS A 60 24.04 -3.02 10.15
CA LYS A 60 22.89 -2.40 10.83
C LYS A 60 21.65 -2.53 9.96
N ASP A 61 20.48 -2.59 10.59
CA ASP A 61 19.23 -2.70 9.87
C ASP A 61 19.00 -1.45 9.01
N ILE A 62 18.77 -1.69 7.73
CA ILE A 62 18.47 -0.65 6.75
C ILE A 62 17.02 -0.86 6.29
N PRO A 63 16.25 0.21 6.04
CA PRO A 63 14.83 0.07 5.68
C PRO A 63 14.61 -0.81 4.43
N SER A 64 15.57 -0.87 3.51
CA SER A 64 15.52 -1.74 2.34
C SER A 64 15.84 -3.22 2.63
N SER A 65 16.46 -3.58 3.76
CA SER A 65 16.68 -4.98 4.15
C SER A 65 15.44 -5.61 4.76
N LEU A 66 14.58 -4.83 5.43
CA LEU A 66 13.34 -5.32 6.03
C LEU A 66 12.40 -5.91 4.98
N VAL A 67 12.26 -5.23 3.84
CA VAL A 67 11.44 -5.68 2.72
C VAL A 67 11.97 -7.01 2.16
N ARG A 68 13.30 -7.13 1.99
CA ARG A 68 13.95 -8.38 1.56
C ARG A 68 13.70 -9.52 2.54
N GLN A 69 13.88 -9.27 3.84
CA GLN A 69 13.69 -10.26 4.90
C GLN A 69 12.25 -10.76 4.95
N PHE A 70 11.25 -9.88 4.78
CA PHE A 70 9.85 -10.26 4.70
C PHE A 70 9.58 -11.23 3.53
N PHE A 71 10.09 -10.92 2.33
CA PHE A 71 9.94 -11.83 1.18
C PHE A 71 10.64 -13.16 1.39
N THR A 72 11.89 -13.14 1.89
CA THR A 72 12.64 -14.37 2.20
C THR A 72 11.94 -15.22 3.27
N PHE A 73 11.33 -14.57 4.27
CA PHE A 73 10.53 -15.24 5.30
C PHE A 73 9.26 -15.87 4.70
N SER A 74 8.54 -15.12 3.86
CA SER A 74 7.32 -15.60 3.18
C SER A 74 7.57 -16.81 2.28
N GLU A 75 8.74 -16.91 1.68
CA GLU A 75 9.12 -18.01 0.78
C GLU A 75 9.56 -19.28 1.53
N ASN A 76 9.71 -19.23 2.87
CA ASN A 76 10.12 -20.39 3.66
C ASN A 76 8.96 -21.38 3.88
N PRO A 77 9.00 -22.59 3.29
CA PRO A 77 7.89 -23.55 3.35
C PRO A 77 7.63 -24.09 4.77
N ALA A 78 8.66 -24.15 5.62
CA ALA A 78 8.53 -24.64 7.00
C ALA A 78 7.74 -23.65 7.88
N GLN A 79 7.97 -22.34 7.70
CA GLN A 79 7.25 -21.28 8.42
C GLN A 79 5.82 -21.12 7.90
N ARG A 80 5.60 -21.32 6.59
CA ARG A 80 4.26 -21.32 6.00
C ARG A 80 3.36 -22.40 6.62
N VAL A 81 3.89 -23.61 6.83
CA VAL A 81 3.14 -24.70 7.48
C VAL A 81 2.78 -24.36 8.92
N ILE A 82 3.69 -23.73 9.67
CA ILE A 82 3.43 -23.29 11.04
C ILE A 82 2.35 -22.22 11.07
N LEU A 83 2.46 -21.16 10.26
CA LEU A 83 1.41 -20.13 10.17
C LEU A 83 0.05 -20.71 9.77
N THR A 84 0.03 -21.66 8.83
CA THR A 84 -1.22 -22.32 8.41
C THR A 84 -1.79 -23.19 9.51
N ARG A 85 -0.93 -23.86 10.31
CA ARG A 85 -1.34 -24.67 11.46
C ARG A 85 -1.84 -23.82 12.61
N GLU A 86 -1.19 -22.71 12.91
CA GLU A 86 -1.59 -21.78 13.97
C GLU A 86 -2.90 -21.06 13.63
N VAL A 87 -3.10 -20.69 12.36
CA VAL A 87 -4.36 -20.10 11.88
C VAL A 87 -5.47 -21.16 11.80
N GLY A 88 -5.17 -22.37 11.36
CA GLY A 88 -6.15 -23.47 11.28
C GLY A 88 -6.48 -24.14 12.61
N ALA A 89 -5.65 -23.96 13.65
CA ALA A 89 -5.86 -24.51 15.00
C ALA A 89 -6.50 -23.49 15.97
N ALA A 90 -6.79 -22.27 15.52
CA ALA A 90 -7.44 -21.27 16.34
C ALA A 90 -8.92 -21.66 16.57
N ALA A 91 -9.27 -22.03 17.80
CA ALA A 91 -10.64 -22.35 18.17
C ALA A 91 -11.59 -21.16 17.91
N PRO A 92 -12.84 -21.42 17.47
CA PRO A 92 -13.80 -20.37 17.12
C PRO A 92 -14.03 -19.45 18.32
N GLY A 93 -13.69 -18.17 18.15
CA GLY A 93 -13.77 -17.13 19.19
C GLY A 93 -12.42 -16.56 19.69
N ARG A 94 -11.28 -17.21 19.41
CA ARG A 94 -9.94 -16.62 19.61
C ARG A 94 -9.35 -16.02 18.33
N GLU A 95 -9.99 -16.31 17.20
CA GLU A 95 -9.62 -15.83 15.87
C GLU A 95 -9.70 -14.31 15.78
N GLU A 96 -10.73 -13.65 16.32
CA GLU A 96 -10.90 -12.20 16.18
C GLU A 96 -9.75 -11.40 16.84
N ARG A 97 -9.18 -11.91 17.94
CA ARG A 97 -8.12 -11.22 18.67
C ARG A 97 -6.73 -11.45 18.05
N LEU A 98 -6.52 -12.61 17.44
CA LEU A 98 -5.29 -12.95 16.73
C LEU A 98 -5.28 -12.38 15.31
N VAL A 99 -6.41 -12.45 14.60
CA VAL A 99 -6.66 -11.74 13.34
C VAL A 99 -6.46 -10.24 13.54
N MET A 100 -6.98 -9.65 14.61
CA MET A 100 -6.67 -8.25 14.91
C MET A 100 -5.14 -8.05 15.10
N LYS A 101 -4.43 -8.81 15.94
CA LYS A 101 -2.99 -8.54 16.15
C LYS A 101 -2.06 -8.84 14.96
N THR A 102 -2.41 -9.80 14.11
CA THR A 102 -1.54 -10.28 13.01
C THR A 102 -1.96 -9.72 11.66
N LEU A 103 -3.26 -9.50 11.43
CA LEU A 103 -3.81 -8.92 10.20
C LEU A 103 -4.13 -7.42 10.32
N LEU A 104 -4.28 -6.78 11.50
CA LEU A 104 -4.43 -5.31 11.58
C LEU A 104 -3.30 -4.56 10.87
N PRO A 105 -1.99 -4.88 11.02
CA PRO A 105 -0.97 -4.14 10.30
C PRO A 105 -1.01 -4.38 8.78
N VAL A 106 -1.54 -5.54 8.34
CA VAL A 106 -1.75 -5.87 6.92
C VAL A 106 -2.96 -5.12 6.35
N LEU A 107 -4.07 -5.04 7.10
CA LEU A 107 -5.32 -4.43 6.66
C LEU A 107 -5.37 -2.90 6.86
N LEU A 108 -4.66 -2.35 7.84
CA LEU A 108 -4.53 -0.88 8.02
C LEU A 108 -3.66 -0.24 6.94
N LEU A 109 -2.68 -0.97 6.40
CA LEU A 109 -1.88 -0.48 5.27
C LEU A 109 -2.67 -0.42 3.95
N ASP A 110 -3.77 -1.18 3.83
CA ASP A 110 -4.65 -1.19 2.65
C ASP A 110 -5.82 -0.17 2.73
N VAL A 111 -6.11 0.43 3.90
CA VAL A 111 -7.29 1.32 4.09
C VAL A 111 -6.93 2.79 4.35
N THR A 112 -5.65 3.14 4.52
CA THR A 112 -5.19 4.55 4.61
C THR A 112 -4.50 5.08 3.34
N GLU A 113 -4.69 4.45 2.18
CA GLU A 113 -4.46 5.09 0.87
C GLU A 113 -5.77 5.30 0.10
#